data_AF-A0A7V6T1M2-F1
#
_entry.id   AF-A0A7V6T1M2-F1
#
_cell.length_a   1.000
_cell.length_b   1.000
_cell.length_c   1.000
_cell.angle_alpha   90.00
_cell.angle_beta   90.00
_cell.angle_gamma   90.00
#
_symmetry.space_group_name_H-M   'P 1'
#
loop_
_entity.id
_entity.type
_entity.pdbx_description
1 polymer ?
#
loop_
_entity_poly.entity_id
_entity_poly.type
_entity_poly.pdbx_seq_one_letter_code
_entity_poly.pdbx_strand_id
1 'polypeptide(L)'
;FLQVALSYSIHELIFLGLQFCSYREGDRPRCTVEELRTCAEELRGHRGRRKALRAIRYLENNSRSPMESILYMFLRLPNALGGCSFNEIVLNERIDLDNGNKTYYADLYVPSCKLDIEYDSEEFHSSRSALSKDRERAAHLEAEGYRVVSVGYSQLTDLKAFRNLARQLSRLIGKRIYIRARKFFENFVALRDLLLKKGNNIRSRFRRIHRNEVPWHSGVRTAYKLYLAAWNRLIRHPNQPLVLTRAP
;
A
#
# COMPACT_ATOMS: atom_id res chain seq x y z
N PHE A 1 4.98 -6.68 -14.07
CA PHE A 1 3.85 -5.73 -13.94
C PHE A 1 2.96 -5.69 -15.19
N LEU A 2 3.48 -5.33 -16.38
CA LEU A 2 2.65 -5.22 -17.61
C LEU A 2 2.02 -6.54 -18.08
N GLN A 3 2.76 -7.65 -18.00
CA GLN A 3 2.30 -8.98 -18.44
C GLN A 3 1.03 -9.46 -17.72
N VAL A 4 0.88 -9.12 -16.44
CA VAL A 4 -0.28 -9.52 -15.62
C VAL A 4 -1.41 -8.48 -15.62
N ALA A 5 -1.19 -7.31 -16.23
CA ALA A 5 -2.13 -6.18 -16.14
C ALA A 5 -3.52 -6.51 -16.72
N LEU A 6 -3.60 -7.38 -17.73
CA LEU A 6 -4.89 -7.78 -18.30
C LEU A 6 -5.64 -8.79 -17.42
N SER A 7 -4.93 -9.66 -16.72
CA SER A 7 -5.51 -10.71 -15.86
C SER A 7 -5.94 -10.21 -14.48
N TYR A 8 -5.45 -9.06 -14.06
CA TYR A 8 -5.69 -8.48 -12.73
C TYR A 8 -6.76 -7.39 -12.81
N SER A 9 -7.61 -7.24 -11.81
CA SER A 9 -8.45 -6.04 -11.70
C SER A 9 -7.59 -4.77 -11.55
N ILE A 10 -8.18 -3.58 -11.73
CA ILE A 10 -7.41 -2.34 -11.54
C ILE A 10 -6.90 -2.21 -10.10
N HIS A 11 -7.70 -2.59 -9.11
CA HIS A 11 -7.31 -2.60 -7.69
C HIS A 11 -6.18 -3.59 -7.42
N GLU A 12 -6.29 -4.81 -7.94
CA GLU A 12 -5.24 -5.83 -7.78
C GLU A 12 -3.92 -5.39 -8.42
N LEU A 13 -3.98 -4.70 -9.56
CA LEU A 13 -2.80 -4.19 -10.24
C LEU A 13 -2.16 -3.02 -9.49
N ILE A 14 -2.96 -2.08 -8.96
CA ILE A 14 -2.46 -0.98 -8.11
C ILE A 14 -1.80 -1.58 -6.86
N PHE A 15 -2.48 -2.50 -6.18
CA PHE A 15 -1.96 -3.16 -4.99
C PHE A 15 -0.63 -3.87 -5.28
N LEU A 16 -0.55 -4.65 -6.38
CA LEU A 16 0.68 -5.30 -6.81
C LEU A 16 1.82 -4.30 -7.10
N GLY A 17 1.50 -3.17 -7.74
CA GLY A 17 2.48 -2.11 -7.99
C GLY A 17 3.04 -1.53 -6.70
N LEU A 18 2.18 -1.26 -5.71
CA LEU A 18 2.59 -0.80 -4.38
C LEU A 18 3.51 -1.83 -3.70
N GLN A 19 3.25 -3.13 -3.87
CA GLN A 19 4.12 -4.20 -3.32
C GLN A 19 5.45 -4.34 -4.07
N PHE A 20 5.58 -3.86 -5.31
CA PHE A 20 6.89 -3.79 -5.97
C PHE A 20 7.71 -2.60 -5.48
N CYS A 21 7.01 -1.50 -5.11
CA CYS A 21 7.62 -0.28 -4.60
C CYS A 21 7.76 -0.26 -3.07
N SER A 22 7.39 -1.35 -2.39
CA SER A 22 7.53 -1.50 -0.95
C SER A 22 8.94 -1.95 -0.57
N TYR A 23 9.31 -1.67 0.68
CA TYR A 23 10.52 -2.17 1.31
C TYR A 23 10.23 -2.54 2.75
N ARG A 24 11.18 -3.20 3.41
CA ARG A 24 11.14 -3.44 4.85
C ARG A 24 12.25 -2.68 5.50
N GLU A 25 12.09 -2.32 6.77
CA GLU A 25 13.16 -1.69 7.52
C GLU A 25 14.48 -2.47 7.38
N GLY A 26 15.54 -1.78 6.92
CA GLY A 26 16.84 -2.38 6.59
C GLY A 26 17.03 -2.84 5.13
N ASP A 27 15.96 -2.92 4.34
CA ASP A 27 15.99 -3.28 2.91
C ASP A 27 15.84 -2.05 1.99
N ARG A 28 16.21 -2.22 0.71
CA ARG A 28 15.92 -1.25 -0.36
C ARG A 28 14.71 -1.72 -1.18
N PRO A 29 13.85 -0.81 -1.67
CA PRO A 29 12.74 -1.18 -2.55
C PRO A 29 13.28 -1.86 -3.81
N ARG A 30 12.54 -2.86 -4.31
CA ARG A 30 12.95 -3.65 -5.49
C ARG A 30 12.83 -2.88 -6.79
N CYS A 31 11.94 -1.90 -6.80
CA CYS A 31 11.67 -1.03 -7.92
C CYS A 31 11.07 0.25 -7.36
N THR A 32 11.31 1.39 -8.01
CA THR A 32 10.60 2.64 -7.70
C THR A 32 9.38 2.80 -8.60
N VAL A 33 8.44 3.66 -8.19
CA VAL A 33 7.30 4.05 -9.05
C VAL A 33 7.80 4.62 -10.39
N GLU A 34 8.92 5.36 -10.38
CA GLU A 34 9.48 5.98 -11.57
C GLU A 34 10.12 4.96 -12.52
N GLU A 35 10.79 3.94 -11.99
CA GLU A 35 11.29 2.83 -12.80
C GLU A 35 10.15 2.03 -13.43
N LEU A 36 9.06 1.76 -12.67
CA LEU A 36 7.86 1.12 -13.23
C LEU A 36 7.20 1.98 -14.33
N ARG A 37 7.17 3.30 -14.14
CA ARG A 37 6.66 4.27 -15.12
C ARG A 37 7.50 4.23 -16.40
N THR A 38 8.81 4.43 -16.27
CA THR A 38 9.76 4.43 -17.38
C THR A 38 9.63 3.13 -18.19
N CYS A 39 9.67 1.97 -17.51
CA CYS A 39 9.50 0.68 -18.16
C CYS A 39 8.16 0.55 -18.91
N ALA A 40 7.05 1.02 -18.32
CA ALA A 40 5.75 0.98 -18.98
C ALA A 40 5.65 1.94 -20.17
N GLU A 41 6.35 3.07 -20.13
CA GLU A 41 6.38 4.06 -21.19
C GLU A 41 7.19 3.59 -22.41
N GLU A 42 8.34 2.96 -22.18
CA GLU A 42 9.22 2.38 -23.20
C GLU A 42 8.60 1.19 -23.94
N LEU A 43 7.84 0.33 -23.24
CA LEU A 43 7.21 -0.87 -23.81
C LEU A 43 5.95 -0.56 -24.64
N ARG A 44 6.09 0.32 -25.65
CA ARG A 44 5.03 0.69 -26.59
C ARG A 44 4.46 -0.56 -27.29
N GLY A 45 3.15 -0.59 -27.50
CA GLY A 45 2.45 -1.72 -28.11
C GLY A 45 2.19 -2.92 -27.20
N HIS A 46 2.80 -3.01 -26.01
CA HIS A 46 2.57 -4.15 -25.11
C HIS A 46 1.10 -4.23 -24.65
N ARG A 47 0.52 -5.43 -24.78
CA ARG A 47 -0.85 -5.73 -24.32
C ARG A 47 -0.95 -5.52 -22.81
N GLY A 48 -1.80 -4.61 -22.34
CA GLY A 48 -1.91 -4.25 -20.92
C GLY A 48 -1.19 -2.96 -20.51
N ARG A 49 -0.36 -2.37 -21.37
CA ARG A 49 0.35 -1.08 -21.11
C ARG A 49 -0.58 0.02 -20.63
N ARG A 50 -1.71 0.24 -21.31
CA ARG A 50 -2.70 1.28 -20.93
C ARG A 50 -3.21 1.12 -19.50
N LYS A 51 -3.45 -0.12 -19.07
CA LYS A 51 -3.94 -0.42 -17.73
C LYS A 51 -2.84 -0.33 -16.67
N ALA A 52 -1.62 -0.74 -17.01
CA ALA A 52 -0.43 -0.54 -16.18
C ALA A 52 -0.17 0.96 -15.92
N LEU A 53 -0.12 1.79 -16.98
CA LEU A 53 0.05 3.24 -16.84
C LEU A 53 -1.09 3.87 -16.02
N ARG A 54 -2.33 3.39 -16.19
CA ARG A 54 -3.46 3.83 -15.35
C ARG A 54 -3.26 3.50 -13.87
N ALA A 55 -2.73 2.31 -13.55
CA ALA A 55 -2.45 1.90 -12.18
C ALA A 55 -1.28 2.69 -11.57
N ILE A 56 -0.23 2.95 -12.34
CA ILE A 56 0.97 3.70 -11.94
C ILE A 56 0.63 5.10 -11.41
N ARG A 57 -0.44 5.73 -11.89
CA ARG A 57 -0.92 7.03 -11.37
C ARG A 57 -1.34 7.03 -9.90
N TYR A 58 -1.53 5.86 -9.31
CA TYR A 58 -1.97 5.69 -7.93
C TYR A 58 -0.97 4.88 -7.10
N LEU A 59 0.27 4.76 -7.58
CA LEU A 59 1.33 4.14 -6.79
C LEU A 59 2.05 5.22 -6.00
N GLU A 60 2.55 4.81 -4.84
CA GLU A 60 3.51 5.55 -4.04
C GLU A 60 4.64 4.60 -3.66
N ASN A 61 5.83 5.16 -3.44
CA ASN A 61 6.95 4.40 -2.93
C ASN A 61 6.75 4.09 -1.44
N ASN A 62 7.65 3.30 -0.88
CA ASN A 62 7.93 3.31 0.54
C ASN A 62 6.90 2.67 1.48
N SER A 63 5.86 1.99 0.98
CA SER A 63 5.03 1.15 1.86
C SER A 63 5.90 0.11 2.58
N ARG A 64 5.68 -0.10 3.88
CA ARG A 64 6.38 -1.10 4.70
C ARG A 64 5.55 -2.33 5.01
N SER A 65 4.22 -2.22 4.91
CA SER A 65 3.33 -3.37 5.02
C SER A 65 2.27 -3.43 3.92
N PRO A 66 1.79 -4.64 3.61
CA PRO A 66 0.64 -4.79 2.72
C PRO A 66 -0.63 -4.07 3.25
N MET A 67 -0.75 -3.84 4.56
CA MET A 67 -1.92 -3.20 5.16
C MET A 67 -1.89 -1.69 4.98
N GLU A 68 -0.73 -1.05 5.17
CA GLU A 68 -0.51 0.36 4.81
C GLU A 68 -0.84 0.61 3.34
N SER A 69 -0.41 -0.27 2.42
CA SER A 69 -0.76 -0.14 1.00
C SER A 69 -2.27 -0.18 0.76
N ILE A 70 -3.03 -0.98 1.51
CA ILE A 70 -4.48 -1.03 1.36
C ILE A 70 -5.13 0.21 1.99
N LEU A 71 -4.69 0.63 3.18
CA LEU A 71 -5.13 1.87 3.81
C LEU A 71 -4.89 3.07 2.87
N TYR A 72 -3.70 3.14 2.28
CA TYR A 72 -3.36 4.10 1.24
C TYR A 72 -4.33 4.04 0.08
N MET A 73 -4.66 2.86 -0.43
CA MET A 73 -5.66 2.74 -1.51
C MET A 73 -7.05 3.26 -1.10
N PHE A 74 -7.52 2.98 0.12
CA PHE A 74 -8.80 3.52 0.62
C PHE A 74 -8.81 5.05 0.69
N LEU A 75 -7.68 5.67 1.04
CA LEU A 75 -7.60 7.12 1.19
C LEU A 75 -7.27 7.84 -0.12
N ARG A 76 -6.31 7.33 -0.90
CA ARG A 76 -5.75 7.94 -2.10
C ARG A 76 -6.63 7.79 -3.33
N LEU A 77 -7.23 6.61 -3.54
CA LEU A 77 -7.92 6.32 -4.80
C LEU A 77 -9.12 7.23 -5.01
N PRO A 78 -9.48 7.54 -6.26
CA PRO A 78 -10.67 8.32 -6.54
C PRO A 78 -11.94 7.59 -6.11
N ASN A 79 -13.04 8.32 -5.90
CA ASN A 79 -14.35 7.73 -5.60
C ASN A 79 -14.78 6.66 -6.63
N ALA A 80 -14.41 6.85 -7.91
CA ALA A 80 -14.68 5.88 -8.98
C ALA A 80 -13.90 4.55 -8.85
N LEU A 81 -12.94 4.49 -7.91
CA LEU A 81 -12.21 3.30 -7.51
C LEU A 81 -12.45 2.99 -6.01
N GLY A 82 -13.45 3.59 -5.37
CA GLY A 82 -13.86 3.26 -4.00
C GLY A 82 -13.08 3.96 -2.88
N GLY A 83 -12.14 4.85 -3.22
CA GLY A 83 -11.35 5.60 -2.22
C GLY A 83 -11.82 7.04 -2.00
N CYS A 84 -11.11 7.81 -1.18
CA CYS A 84 -11.48 9.16 -0.73
C CYS A 84 -10.93 10.32 -1.58
N SER A 85 -10.05 10.06 -2.56
CA SER A 85 -9.41 11.07 -3.41
C SER A 85 -8.47 12.04 -2.67
N PHE A 86 -7.86 11.63 -1.56
CA PHE A 86 -6.86 12.43 -0.87
C PHE A 86 -5.51 12.36 -1.59
N ASN A 87 -5.08 13.44 -2.23
CA ASN A 87 -3.93 13.41 -3.14
C ASN A 87 -2.55 13.52 -2.46
N GLU A 88 -2.47 14.18 -1.31
CA GLU A 88 -1.20 14.48 -0.61
C GLU A 88 -0.97 13.43 0.49
N ILE A 89 -0.84 12.17 0.10
CA ILE A 89 -0.53 11.07 1.04
C ILE A 89 0.83 10.50 0.65
N VAL A 90 1.77 10.56 1.58
CA VAL A 90 3.10 9.97 1.47
C VAL A 90 3.20 8.78 2.41
N LEU A 91 3.83 7.68 1.97
CA LEU A 91 3.98 6.47 2.77
C LEU A 91 5.32 6.47 3.51
N ASN A 92 5.30 6.10 4.79
CA ASN A 92 6.48 5.94 5.64
C ASN A 92 7.43 7.15 5.58
N GLU A 93 6.85 8.34 5.64
CA GLU A 93 7.64 9.57 5.65
C GLU A 93 8.44 9.64 6.94
N ARG A 94 9.71 9.99 6.82
CA ARG A 94 10.60 10.19 7.96
C ARG A 94 10.29 11.53 8.61
N ILE A 95 9.95 11.50 9.89
CA ILE A 95 9.71 12.68 10.71
C ILE A 95 10.84 12.75 11.74
N ASP A 96 11.73 13.72 11.57
CA ASP A 96 12.74 14.07 12.56
C ASP A 96 12.17 15.19 13.44
N LEU A 97 12.17 14.98 14.76
CA LEU A 97 11.65 15.99 15.71
C LEU A 97 12.75 16.99 16.10
N ASP A 98 12.39 18.27 16.15
CA ASP A 98 13.32 19.39 16.38
C ASP A 98 14.03 19.32 17.76
N ASN A 99 13.36 18.71 18.74
CA ASN A 99 13.93 18.47 20.08
C ASN A 99 14.94 17.30 20.17
N GLY A 100 15.36 16.76 19.02
CA GLY A 100 16.79 16.50 18.82
C GLY A 100 17.33 15.08 19.00
N ASN A 101 16.51 14.02 19.07
CA ASN A 101 17.04 12.63 19.01
C ASN A 101 16.03 11.51 18.66
N LYS A 102 14.78 11.85 18.31
CA LYS A 102 13.76 10.85 17.94
C LYS A 102 13.36 11.01 16.49
N THR A 103 13.45 9.91 15.75
CA THR A 103 12.96 9.79 14.39
C THR A 103 11.77 8.84 14.38
N TYR A 104 10.65 9.30 13.82
CA TYR A 104 9.46 8.49 13.59
C TYR A 104 9.23 8.28 12.10
N TYR A 105 8.46 7.24 11.78
CA TYR A 105 8.00 6.97 10.43
C TYR A 105 6.49 6.90 10.44
N ALA A 106 5.86 7.87 9.79
CA ALA A 106 4.41 7.96 9.66
C ALA A 106 3.95 6.98 8.58
N ASP A 107 3.10 6.00 8.92
CA ASP A 107 2.60 5.00 7.98
C ASP A 107 2.07 5.68 6.72
N LEU A 108 1.14 6.62 6.91
CA LEU A 108 0.63 7.53 5.90
C LEU A 108 0.66 8.96 6.44
N TYR A 109 1.41 9.83 5.77
CA TYR A 109 1.57 11.22 6.15
C TYR A 109 0.87 12.18 5.18
N VAL A 110 0.19 13.18 5.72
CA VAL A 110 -0.36 14.32 4.96
C VAL A 110 0.41 15.59 5.34
N PRO A 111 1.39 16.01 4.52
CA PRO A 111 2.29 17.12 4.85
C PRO A 111 1.59 18.45 5.10
N SER A 112 0.59 18.78 4.28
CA SER A 112 -0.09 20.08 4.31
C SER A 112 -0.78 20.39 5.63
N CYS A 113 -1.03 19.39 6.47
CA CYS A 113 -1.68 19.58 7.76
C CYS A 113 -1.08 18.76 8.91
N LYS A 114 0.20 18.35 8.76
CA LYS A 114 0.99 17.55 9.71
C LYS A 114 0.20 16.37 10.31
N LEU A 115 -0.50 15.61 9.47
CA LEU A 115 -1.34 14.50 9.92
C LEU A 115 -0.66 13.16 9.64
N ASP A 116 -0.38 12.41 10.71
CA ASP A 116 0.05 11.01 10.68
C ASP A 116 -1.18 10.10 10.82
N ILE A 117 -1.32 9.14 9.90
CA ILE A 117 -2.43 8.17 9.88
C ILE A 117 -1.81 6.77 9.97
N GLU A 118 -1.97 6.15 11.13
CA GLU A 118 -1.36 4.87 11.48
C GLU A 118 -2.35 3.72 11.30
N TYR A 119 -1.88 2.59 10.78
CA TYR A 119 -2.70 1.38 10.73
C TYR A 119 -2.58 0.61 12.05
N ASP A 120 -3.69 0.46 12.77
CA ASP A 120 -3.75 -0.34 14.00
C ASP A 120 -3.82 -1.82 13.66
N SER A 121 -2.69 -2.50 13.79
CA SER A 121 -2.59 -3.95 13.60
C SER A 121 -2.97 -4.76 14.84
N GLU A 122 -3.24 -4.11 15.99
CA GLU A 122 -3.36 -4.75 17.30
C GLU A 122 -4.81 -5.04 17.74
N GLU A 123 -5.81 -5.01 16.85
CA GLU A 123 -7.25 -5.21 17.20
C GLU A 123 -7.55 -6.58 17.89
N PHE A 124 -6.55 -7.43 18.16
CA PHE A 124 -6.66 -8.67 18.92
C PHE A 124 -5.62 -8.93 20.03
N HIS A 125 -4.48 -8.21 20.15
CA HIS A 125 -3.44 -8.53 21.16
C HIS A 125 -2.48 -7.37 21.50
N SER A 126 -2.94 -6.34 22.22
CA SER A 126 -2.05 -5.28 22.73
C SER A 126 -1.45 -5.62 24.10
N SER A 127 -0.13 -5.57 24.23
CA SER A 127 0.53 -5.60 25.56
C SER A 127 0.48 -4.21 26.20
N ARG A 128 0.47 -4.14 27.55
CA ARG A 128 0.57 -2.85 28.28
C ARG A 128 1.79 -2.01 27.87
N SER A 129 2.89 -2.65 27.47
CA SER A 129 4.12 -1.96 27.05
C SER A 129 3.99 -1.31 25.67
N ALA A 130 3.27 -1.94 24.72
CA ALA A 130 3.04 -1.39 23.39
C ALA A 130 2.18 -0.12 23.47
N LEU A 131 1.07 -0.20 24.20
CA LEU A 131 0.18 0.94 24.50
C LEU A 131 0.92 2.13 25.13
N SER A 132 1.91 1.88 25.99
CA SER A 132 2.71 2.95 26.59
C SER A 132 3.61 3.64 25.58
N LYS A 133 4.26 2.87 24.69
CA LYS A 133 5.15 3.41 23.65
C LYS A 133 4.37 4.19 22.60
N ASP A 134 3.19 3.73 22.21
CA ASP A 134 2.35 4.43 21.23
C ASP A 134 1.86 5.78 21.79
N ARG A 135 1.48 5.82 23.07
CA ARG A 135 1.15 7.09 23.75
C ARG A 135 2.35 8.03 23.83
N GLU A 136 3.54 7.52 24.15
CA GLU A 136 4.76 8.33 24.20
C GLU A 136 5.08 8.91 22.81
N ARG A 137 5.00 8.09 21.76
CA ARG A 137 5.16 8.50 20.36
C ARG A 137 4.16 9.59 19.98
N ALA A 138 2.87 9.38 20.25
CA ALA A 138 1.84 10.36 19.93
C ALA A 138 2.07 11.69 20.66
N ALA A 139 2.45 11.65 21.94
CA ALA A 139 2.75 12.85 22.72
C ALA A 139 3.93 13.66 22.14
N HIS A 140 5.00 13.02 21.69
CA HIS A 140 6.11 13.75 21.05
C HIS A 140 5.69 14.39 19.72
N LEU A 141 4.93 13.67 18.91
CA LEU A 141 4.43 14.19 17.63
C LEU A 141 3.50 15.38 17.86
N GLU A 142 2.58 15.27 18.83
CA GLU A 142 1.65 16.34 19.19
C GLU A 142 2.35 17.59 19.73
N ALA A 143 3.44 17.42 20.50
CA ALA A 143 4.25 18.54 21.00
C ALA A 143 4.85 19.40 19.85
N GLU A 144 5.12 18.78 18.69
CA GLU A 144 5.64 19.44 17.48
C GLU A 144 4.52 19.85 16.49
N GLY A 145 3.26 19.79 16.94
CA GLY A 145 2.08 20.19 16.18
C GLY A 145 1.59 19.18 15.15
N TYR A 146 2.03 17.92 15.23
CA TYR A 146 1.47 16.84 14.43
C TYR A 146 0.17 16.33 15.06
N ARG A 147 -0.69 15.74 14.25
CA ARG A 147 -1.89 15.03 14.70
C ARG A 147 -1.76 13.57 14.30
N VAL A 148 -2.04 12.65 15.21
CA VAL A 148 -1.98 11.21 14.95
C VAL A 148 -3.40 10.63 14.94
N VAL A 149 -3.74 9.86 13.91
CA VAL A 149 -5.01 9.14 13.81
C VAL A 149 -4.73 7.67 13.57
N SER A 150 -5.06 6.84 14.55
CA SER A 150 -5.00 5.39 14.42
C SER A 150 -6.26 4.86 13.69
N VAL A 151 -6.05 3.91 12.77
CA VAL A 151 -7.08 3.31 11.92
C VAL A 151 -7.12 1.79 12.10
N GLY A 152 -8.19 1.31 12.72
CA GLY A 152 -8.43 -0.12 12.93
C GLY A 152 -8.98 -0.85 11.71
N TYR A 153 -8.88 -2.18 11.73
CA TYR A 153 -9.36 -3.04 10.66
C TYR A 153 -10.89 -2.98 10.51
N SER A 154 -11.63 -2.90 11.62
CA SER A 154 -13.09 -2.70 11.61
C SER A 154 -13.52 -1.43 10.87
N GLN A 155 -12.73 -0.35 10.94
CA GLN A 155 -13.00 0.90 10.24
C GLN A 155 -12.83 0.80 8.71
N LEU A 156 -12.04 -0.17 8.22
CA LEU A 156 -11.85 -0.41 6.78
C LEU A 156 -12.79 -1.47 6.22
N THR A 157 -13.30 -2.38 7.07
CA THR A 157 -14.19 -3.47 6.65
C THR A 157 -15.67 -3.12 6.68
N ASP A 158 -16.09 -2.24 7.59
CA ASP A 158 -17.45 -1.74 7.66
C ASP A 158 -17.62 -0.41 6.92
N LEU A 159 -18.64 -0.33 6.04
CA LEU A 159 -18.87 0.85 5.23
C LEU A 159 -19.30 2.07 6.06
N LYS A 160 -20.06 1.88 7.14
CA LYS A 160 -20.52 3.00 7.99
C LYS A 160 -19.34 3.56 8.79
N ALA A 161 -18.52 2.69 9.37
CA ALA A 161 -17.30 3.04 10.07
C ALA A 161 -16.31 3.74 9.13
N PHE A 162 -16.10 3.21 7.92
CA PHE A 162 -15.26 3.84 6.91
C PHE A 162 -15.74 5.24 6.54
N ARG A 163 -17.05 5.44 6.35
CA ARG A 163 -17.60 6.77 6.07
C ARG A 163 -17.40 7.74 7.23
N ASN A 164 -17.41 7.27 8.48
CA ASN A 164 -17.10 8.10 9.64
C ASN A 164 -15.63 8.49 9.66
N LEU A 165 -14.71 7.53 9.45
CA LEU A 165 -13.28 7.77 9.30
C LEU A 165 -12.99 8.77 8.18
N ALA A 166 -13.55 8.54 6.98
CA ALA A 166 -13.39 9.42 5.83
C ALA A 166 -13.85 10.86 6.15
N ARG A 167 -14.99 11.03 6.85
CA ARG A 167 -15.44 12.36 7.29
C ARG A 167 -14.51 12.99 8.33
N GLN A 168 -13.98 12.23 9.28
CA GLN A 168 -13.01 12.73 10.26
C GLN A 168 -11.74 13.24 9.54
N LEU A 169 -11.12 12.39 8.71
CA LEU A 169 -9.92 12.75 7.94
C LEU A 169 -10.18 13.92 7.00
N SER A 170 -11.36 14.00 6.37
CA SER A 170 -11.74 15.10 5.48
C SER A 170 -11.70 16.47 6.18
N ARG A 171 -12.08 16.53 7.46
CA ARG A 171 -12.03 17.76 8.26
C ARG A 171 -10.60 18.12 8.63
N LEU A 172 -9.78 17.14 9.00
CA LEU A 172 -8.38 17.35 9.37
C LEU A 172 -7.54 17.81 8.17
N ILE A 173 -7.80 17.25 6.99
CA ILE A 173 -7.14 17.58 5.72
C ILE A 173 -7.72 18.86 5.08
N GLY A 174 -8.90 19.31 5.51
CA GLY A 174 -9.59 20.47 4.91
C GLY A 174 -10.14 20.20 3.51
N LYS A 175 -10.39 18.94 3.14
CA LYS A 175 -10.93 18.55 1.83
C LYS A 175 -12.33 17.97 1.98
N ARG A 176 -13.34 18.65 1.45
CA ARG A 176 -14.73 18.16 1.47
C ARG A 176 -14.86 16.91 0.59
N ILE A 177 -15.28 15.79 1.18
CA ILE A 177 -15.59 14.58 0.41
C ILE A 177 -17.05 14.61 -0.04
N TYR A 178 -17.26 14.40 -1.33
CA TYR A 178 -18.57 14.06 -1.89
C TYR A 178 -18.47 12.81 -2.76
N ILE A 179 -19.01 11.70 -2.26
CA ILE A 179 -19.04 10.43 -3.01
C ILE A 179 -20.20 10.49 -4.02
N ARG A 180 -19.89 10.76 -5.29
CA ARG A 180 -20.83 10.81 -6.43
C ARG A 180 -20.68 9.67 -7.43
N ALA A 181 -19.63 8.87 -7.29
CA ALA A 181 -19.31 7.89 -8.32
C ALA A 181 -20.28 6.71 -8.29
N ARG A 182 -20.91 6.43 -9.44
CA ARG A 182 -21.88 5.33 -9.62
C ARG A 182 -21.36 3.98 -9.10
N LYS A 183 -20.09 3.69 -9.32
CA LYS A 183 -19.44 2.43 -8.94
C LYS A 183 -18.71 2.50 -7.59
N PHE A 184 -18.97 3.50 -6.76
CA PHE A 184 -18.25 3.64 -5.49
C PHE A 184 -18.38 2.38 -4.62
N PHE A 185 -19.62 1.91 -4.40
CA PHE A 185 -19.87 0.75 -3.52
C PHE A 185 -19.25 -0.54 -4.05
N GLU A 186 -19.38 -0.82 -5.35
CA GLU A 186 -18.73 -1.98 -6.00
C GLU A 186 -17.20 -1.96 -5.78
N ASN A 187 -16.58 -0.80 -5.95
CA ASN A 187 -15.13 -0.67 -5.83
C ASN A 187 -14.66 -0.58 -4.36
N PHE A 188 -15.49 -0.07 -3.45
CA PHE A 188 -15.26 -0.16 -2.02
C PHE A 188 -15.25 -1.62 -1.58
N VAL A 189 -16.23 -2.42 -2.05
CA VAL A 189 -16.23 -3.87 -1.82
C VAL A 189 -14.98 -4.51 -2.42
N ALA A 190 -14.52 -4.10 -3.60
CA ALA A 190 -13.26 -4.61 -4.17
C ALA A 190 -12.03 -4.30 -3.31
N LEU A 191 -11.95 -3.11 -2.70
CA LEU A 191 -10.89 -2.74 -1.75
C LEU A 191 -10.98 -3.54 -0.46
N ARG A 192 -12.19 -3.66 0.11
CA ARG A 192 -12.46 -4.50 1.28
C ARG A 192 -12.12 -5.97 1.01
N ASP A 193 -12.43 -6.46 -0.18
CA ASP A 193 -12.10 -7.81 -0.60
C ASP A 193 -10.59 -8.01 -0.72
N LEU A 194 -9.81 -7.01 -1.14
CA LEU A 194 -8.34 -7.09 -1.11
C LEU A 194 -7.81 -7.17 0.33
N LEU A 195 -8.45 -6.48 1.26
CA LEU A 195 -8.18 -6.55 2.69
C LEU A 195 -8.49 -7.95 3.24
N LEU A 196 -9.67 -8.51 2.92
CA LEU A 196 -10.17 -9.81 3.39
C LEU A 196 -9.50 -11.02 2.71
N LYS A 197 -9.24 -10.96 1.39
CA LYS A 197 -8.67 -12.07 0.59
C LYS A 197 -7.18 -12.27 0.80
N LYS A 198 -6.55 -11.44 1.63
CA LYS A 198 -5.11 -11.50 1.94
C LYS A 198 -4.68 -12.61 2.89
N GLY A 199 -5.59 -13.42 3.41
CA GLY A 199 -5.22 -14.75 3.90
C GLY A 199 -5.01 -15.77 2.76
N ASN A 200 -5.96 -15.87 1.81
CA ASN A 200 -6.11 -17.11 1.03
C ASN A 200 -6.11 -16.99 -0.51
N ASN A 201 -6.39 -15.83 -1.15
CA ASN A 201 -6.69 -15.80 -2.59
C ASN A 201 -5.72 -15.03 -3.50
N ILE A 202 -4.83 -14.19 -2.96
CA ILE A 202 -3.68 -13.70 -3.76
C ILE A 202 -2.79 -14.88 -4.19
N ARG A 203 -2.80 -15.97 -3.40
CA ARG A 203 -2.18 -17.27 -3.69
C ARG A 203 -2.77 -18.03 -4.88
N SER A 204 -4.06 -17.88 -5.17
CA SER A 204 -4.77 -18.72 -6.16
C SER A 204 -4.71 -18.20 -7.60
N ARG A 205 -4.49 -16.88 -7.79
CA ARG A 205 -4.36 -16.26 -9.12
C ARG A 205 -2.93 -15.96 -9.56
N PHE A 206 -1.99 -15.89 -8.62
CA PHE A 206 -0.59 -16.06 -8.97
C PHE A 206 -0.50 -17.52 -9.47
N ARG A 207 -0.20 -17.74 -10.76
CA ARG A 207 0.20 -19.05 -11.30
C ARG A 207 1.70 -19.03 -11.57
N ARG A 208 2.41 -20.12 -11.25
CA ARG A 208 3.84 -20.25 -11.52
C ARG A 208 4.02 -20.21 -13.02
N ILE A 209 4.60 -19.14 -13.53
CA ILE A 209 5.01 -19.05 -14.94
C ILE A 209 6.19 -20.01 -15.10
N HIS A 210 6.07 -20.99 -16.00
CA HIS A 210 7.17 -21.91 -16.27
C HIS A 210 8.30 -21.18 -17.00
N ARG A 211 9.56 -21.58 -16.78
CA ARG A 211 10.75 -20.96 -17.41
C ARG A 211 10.63 -20.88 -18.94
N ASN A 212 9.86 -21.80 -19.51
CA ASN A 212 9.61 -22.01 -20.92
C ASN A 212 8.58 -21.01 -21.49
N GLU A 213 7.76 -20.41 -20.64
CA GLU A 213 6.74 -19.41 -20.98
C GLU A 213 7.29 -17.97 -20.95
N VAL A 214 8.58 -17.83 -20.63
CA VAL A 214 9.26 -16.55 -20.43
C VAL A 214 10.16 -16.25 -21.64
N PRO A 215 9.97 -15.12 -22.35
CA PRO A 215 10.75 -14.82 -23.55
C PRO A 215 12.25 -14.68 -23.24
N TRP A 216 13.11 -15.20 -24.12
CA TRP A 216 14.54 -15.34 -23.87
C TRP A 216 15.32 -14.08 -24.28
N HIS A 217 15.71 -13.30 -23.28
CA HIS A 217 16.57 -12.12 -23.39
C HIS A 217 17.19 -11.81 -22.02
N SER A 218 18.34 -11.13 -22.00
CA SER A 218 19.21 -11.03 -20.82
C SER A 218 18.52 -10.43 -19.60
N GLY A 219 17.77 -9.33 -19.75
CA GLY A 219 17.04 -8.68 -18.66
C GLY A 219 15.93 -9.54 -18.04
N VAL A 220 15.38 -10.49 -18.80
CA VAL A 220 14.27 -11.33 -18.35
C VAL A 220 14.73 -12.55 -17.56
N ARG A 221 15.99 -12.99 -17.69
CA ARG A 221 16.57 -13.98 -16.76
C ARG A 221 16.63 -13.43 -15.33
N THR A 222 16.95 -12.14 -15.18
CA THR A 222 16.97 -11.45 -13.88
C THR A 222 15.57 -11.27 -13.32
N ALA A 223 14.62 -10.81 -14.15
CA ALA A 223 13.22 -10.67 -13.76
C ALA A 223 12.56 -12.01 -13.40
N TYR A 224 12.90 -13.10 -14.08
CA TYR A 224 12.40 -14.44 -13.76
C TYR A 224 12.93 -14.96 -12.43
N LYS A 225 14.21 -14.72 -12.08
CA LYS A 225 14.76 -15.05 -10.76
C LYS A 225 14.01 -14.29 -9.64
N LEU A 226 13.73 -13.00 -9.86
CA LEU A 226 12.96 -12.16 -8.91
C LEU A 226 11.52 -12.65 -8.76
N TYR A 227 10.88 -13.00 -9.87
CA TYR A 227 9.55 -13.60 -9.90
C TYR A 227 9.52 -14.95 -9.15
N LEU A 228 10.47 -15.84 -9.38
CA LEU A 228 10.55 -17.15 -8.73
C LEU A 228 10.78 -17.04 -7.22
N ALA A 229 11.59 -16.07 -6.79
CA ALA A 229 11.82 -15.79 -5.37
C ALA A 229 10.56 -15.21 -4.68
N ALA A 230 9.85 -14.29 -5.34
CA ALA A 230 8.58 -13.77 -4.85
C ALA A 230 7.51 -14.88 -4.76
N TRP A 231 7.44 -15.73 -5.79
CA TRP A 231 6.58 -16.91 -5.87
C TRP A 231 6.79 -17.88 -4.70
N ASN A 232 8.04 -18.29 -4.47
CA ASN A 232 8.37 -19.25 -3.40
C ASN A 232 8.05 -18.70 -2.00
N ARG A 233 8.24 -17.39 -1.80
CA ARG A 233 7.96 -16.72 -0.52
C ARG A 233 6.46 -16.67 -0.21
N LEU A 234 5.63 -16.47 -1.22
CA LEU A 234 4.17 -16.46 -1.09
C LEU A 234 3.59 -17.82 -0.66
N ILE A 235 4.26 -18.92 -1.00
CA ILE A 235 3.77 -20.30 -0.76
C ILE A 235 4.14 -20.83 0.63
N ARG A 236 5.40 -20.67 1.09
CA ARG A 236 5.89 -21.37 2.29
C ARG A 236 5.60 -20.70 3.64
N HIS A 237 5.29 -19.40 3.68
CA HIS A 237 5.08 -18.65 4.93
C HIS A 237 3.78 -17.82 4.90
N PRO A 238 2.60 -18.44 5.15
CA PRO A 238 1.28 -17.81 4.99
C PRO A 238 1.00 -16.62 5.90
N ASN A 239 1.43 -16.72 7.15
CA ASN A 239 1.03 -15.81 8.24
C ASN A 239 2.23 -15.12 8.88
N GLN A 240 3.42 -15.22 8.27
CA GLN A 240 4.59 -14.47 8.71
C GLN A 240 4.78 -13.29 7.76
N PRO A 241 5.17 -12.12 8.29
CA PRO A 241 5.45 -10.95 7.48
C PRO A 241 6.48 -11.38 6.42
N LEU A 242 6.21 -11.11 5.13
CA LEU A 242 7.08 -11.26 3.95
C LEU A 242 8.51 -10.69 4.14
N VAL A 243 9.30 -11.15 5.12
CA VAL A 243 10.66 -10.66 5.40
C VAL A 243 11.44 -11.14 4.22
N LEU A 244 11.83 -10.25 3.31
CA LEU A 244 12.77 -10.49 2.23
C LEU A 244 14.17 -10.71 2.79
N THR A 245 14.37 -11.71 3.65
CA THR A 245 15.70 -12.13 4.10
C THR A 245 16.59 -12.33 2.88
N ARG A 246 17.59 -11.46 2.80
CA ARG A 246 18.83 -11.71 2.07
C ARG A 246 19.45 -12.99 2.61
N ALA A 247 20.05 -13.77 1.73
CA ALA A 247 21.18 -14.62 2.07
C ALA A 247 21.83 -15.16 0.78
N PRO A 248 23.14 -15.39 0.77
CA PRO A 248 24.25 -14.54 1.20
C PRO A 248 24.69 -13.57 0.08
#